data_AF-A0A927YHF8-F1
#
_entry.id   AF-A0A927YHF8-F1
#
_cell.length_a   1.000
_cell.length_b   1.000
_cell.length_c   1.000
_cell.angle_alpha   90.00
_cell.angle_beta   90.00
_cell.angle_gamma   90.00
#
_symmetry.space_group_name_H-M   'P 1'
#
loop_
_entity.id
_entity.type
_entity.pdbx_description
1 polymer ?
#
loop_
_entity_poly.entity_id
_entity_poly.type
_entity_poly.pdbx_seq_one_letter_code
_entity_poly.pdbx_strand_id
1 'polypeptide(L)'
;MIVREQLEKMERENLSPYATWSEKSKGRLKDEPQCDIRPVFQRDRDRIIHSKSFRRLKDKTQVFLTPEGDHYRTRLTHTLEVSQNARTIAKALRLNEELV
;
A
#
# COMPACT_ATOMS: atom_id res chain seq x y z
N MET A 1 -23.27 6.71 -9.15
CA MET A 1 -21.99 6.60 -8.42
C MET A 1 -21.32 5.31 -8.82
N ILE A 2 -20.08 5.39 -9.29
CA ILE A 2 -19.25 4.21 -9.57
C ILE A 2 -18.61 3.70 -8.26
N VAL A 3 -18.05 2.48 -8.28
CA VAL A 3 -17.49 1.83 -7.08
C VAL A 3 -16.39 2.67 -6.42
N ARG A 4 -15.50 3.28 -7.22
CA ARG A 4 -14.46 4.19 -6.70
C ARG A 4 -15.04 5.35 -5.89
N GLU A 5 -16.06 6.02 -6.41
CA GLU A 5 -16.69 7.18 -5.74
C GLU A 5 -17.36 6.78 -4.41
N GLN A 6 -17.91 5.57 -4.35
CA GLN A 6 -18.47 5.03 -3.11
C GLN A 6 -17.37 4.80 -2.07
N LEU A 7 -16.22 4.25 -2.47
CA LEU A 7 -15.07 4.06 -1.58
C LEU A 7 -14.48 5.41 -1.11
N GLU A 8 -14.32 6.38 -2.01
CA GLU A 8 -13.84 7.73 -1.67
C GLU A 8 -14.80 8.44 -0.69
N LYS A 9 -16.12 8.26 -0.86
CA LYS A 9 -17.12 8.74 0.10
C LYS A 9 -16.98 8.07 1.46
N MET A 10 -16.79 6.74 1.50
CA MET A 10 -16.57 6.02 2.74
C MET A 10 -15.30 6.46 3.45
N GLU A 11 -14.22 6.76 2.72
CA GLU A 11 -13.00 7.32 3.30
C GLU A 11 -13.30 8.66 4.00
N ARG A 12 -14.04 9.55 3.34
CA ARG A 12 -14.39 10.87 3.88
C ARG A 12 -15.24 10.80 5.14
N GLU A 13 -16.14 9.83 5.23
CA GLU A 13 -17.06 9.67 6.36
C GLU A 13 -16.43 8.95 7.55
N ASN A 14 -15.50 8.01 7.30
CA ASN A 14 -15.02 7.09 8.34
C ASN A 14 -13.57 7.34 8.80
N LEU A 15 -12.74 7.98 7.98
CA LEU A 15 -11.34 8.24 8.34
C LEU A 15 -11.22 9.43 9.30
N SER A 16 -10.12 9.44 10.05
CA SER A 16 -9.73 10.55 10.91
C SER A 16 -9.64 11.87 10.12
N PRO A 17 -9.95 13.03 10.73
CA PRO A 17 -9.73 14.34 10.10
C PRO A 17 -8.28 14.60 9.69
N TYR A 18 -7.33 13.89 10.32
CA TYR A 18 -5.90 13.97 10.03
C TYR A 18 -5.44 12.94 8.97
N ALA A 19 -6.33 12.07 8.49
CA ALA A 19 -6.02 11.12 7.44
C ALA A 19 -5.95 11.80 6.07
N THR A 20 -5.14 11.23 5.17
CA THR A 20 -5.14 11.63 3.76
C THR A 20 -6.23 10.88 3.02
N TRP A 21 -7.09 11.59 2.30
CA TRP A 21 -8.16 11.01 1.50
C TRP A 21 -7.71 10.83 0.05
N SER A 22 -8.14 9.74 -0.59
CA SER A 22 -7.85 9.44 -2.00
C SER A 22 -8.32 10.56 -2.92
N GLU A 23 -9.49 11.15 -2.64
CA GLU A 23 -10.05 12.29 -3.38
C GLU A 23 -9.19 13.56 -3.31
N LYS A 24 -8.36 13.72 -2.27
CA LYS A 24 -7.48 14.88 -2.05
C LYS A 24 -6.04 14.65 -2.49
N SER A 25 -5.79 13.57 -3.22
CA SER A 25 -4.48 13.33 -3.80
C SER A 25 -4.09 14.47 -4.75
N LYS A 26 -2.80 14.83 -4.78
CA LYS A 26 -2.25 15.79 -5.74
C LYS A 26 -2.19 15.24 -7.18
N GLY A 27 -2.62 13.99 -7.39
CA GLY A 27 -2.60 13.33 -8.68
C GLY A 27 -1.22 12.75 -9.02
N ARG A 28 -1.00 12.51 -10.31
CA ARG A 28 0.20 11.87 -10.86
C ARG A 28 0.92 12.84 -11.78
N LEU A 29 2.23 12.64 -11.95
CA LEU A 29 3.03 13.48 -12.86
C LEU A 29 2.53 13.41 -14.31
N LYS A 30 2.12 12.21 -14.75
CA LYS A 30 1.46 12.00 -16.03
C LYS A 30 -0.02 11.82 -15.78
N ASP A 31 -0.84 12.57 -16.51
CA ASP A 31 -2.29 12.42 -16.42
C ASP A 31 -2.72 11.03 -16.89
N GLU A 32 -3.63 10.43 -16.13
CA GLU A 32 -4.14 9.10 -16.38
C GLU A 32 -5.63 9.05 -16.03
N PRO A 33 -6.46 8.38 -16.85
CA PRO A 33 -7.87 8.25 -16.53
C PRO A 33 -8.04 7.52 -15.20
N GLN A 34 -9.01 7.99 -14.41
CA GLN A 34 -9.36 7.37 -13.13
C GLN A 34 -9.96 5.98 -13.36
N CYS A 35 -9.77 5.08 -12.40
CA CYS A 35 -10.34 3.74 -12.46
C CYS A 35 -11.77 3.76 -11.91
N ASP A 36 -12.70 3.02 -12.51
CA ASP A 36 -14.09 3.00 -12.00
C ASP A 36 -14.25 2.27 -10.66
N ILE A 37 -13.26 1.45 -10.30
CA ILE A 37 -13.31 0.54 -9.15
C ILE A 37 -12.36 0.95 -8.04
N ARG A 38 -11.11 1.30 -8.38
CA ARG A 38 -10.02 1.47 -7.41
C ARG A 38 -9.72 2.95 -7.16
N PRO A 39 -9.69 3.39 -5.88
CA PRO A 39 -9.11 4.69 -5.51
C PRO A 39 -7.62 4.77 -5.88
N VAL A 40 -7.09 5.99 -5.89
CA VAL A 40 -5.74 6.27 -6.40
C VAL A 40 -4.64 5.50 -5.65
N PHE A 41 -4.74 5.37 -4.33
CA PHE A 41 -3.74 4.69 -3.50
C PHE A 41 -3.82 3.17 -3.65
N GLN A 42 -5.02 2.60 -3.74
CA GLN A 42 -5.18 1.18 -4.04
C GLN A 42 -4.54 0.81 -5.39
N ARG A 43 -4.70 1.68 -6.40
CA ARG A 43 -4.05 1.52 -7.71
C ARG A 43 -2.53 1.59 -7.62
N ASP A 44 -1.97 2.43 -6.74
CA ASP A 44 -0.53 2.50 -6.50
C ASP A 44 0.02 1.26 -5.83
N ARG A 45 -0.66 0.77 -4.80
CA ARG A 45 -0.31 -0.49 -4.13
C ARG A 45 -0.25 -1.64 -5.13
N ASP A 46 -1.25 -1.76 -6.00
CA ASP A 46 -1.29 -2.83 -7.01
C ASP A 46 -0.11 -2.73 -7.99
N ARG A 47 0.26 -1.51 -8.42
CA ARG A 47 1.42 -1.28 -9.28
C ARG A 47 2.74 -1.67 -8.61
N ILE A 48 2.89 -1.34 -7.33
CA ILE A 48 4.09 -1.69 -6.54
C ILE A 48 4.21 -3.21 -6.45
N ILE A 49 3.14 -3.90 -6.04
CA ILE A 49 3.11 -5.37 -5.86
C ILE A 49 3.48 -6.09 -7.16
N HIS A 50 2.99 -5.63 -8.31
CA HIS A 50 3.25 -6.26 -9.60
C HIS A 50 4.57 -5.83 -10.27
N SER A 51 5.33 -4.92 -9.64
CA SER A 51 6.59 -4.43 -10.20
C SER A 51 7.69 -5.50 -10.17
N LYS A 52 8.59 -5.45 -11.17
CA LYS A 52 9.79 -6.30 -11.19
C LYS A 52 10.67 -6.06 -9.96
N SER A 53 10.75 -4.82 -9.48
CA SER A 53 11.55 -4.44 -8.30
C SER A 53 11.02 -5.08 -7.02
N PHE A 54 9.70 -5.11 -6.82
CA PHE A 54 9.09 -5.78 -5.66
C PHE A 54 9.31 -7.29 -5.71
N ARG A 55 9.14 -7.92 -6.88
CA ARG A 55 9.40 -9.35 -7.07
C ARG A 55 10.84 -9.75 -6.71
N ARG A 56 11.83 -8.92 -7.06
CA ARG A 56 13.24 -9.14 -6.73
C ARG A 56 13.53 -9.10 -5.23
N LEU A 57 12.64 -8.57 -4.38
CA LEU A 57 12.83 -8.59 -2.93
C LEU A 57 12.79 -10.01 -2.35
N LYS A 58 12.15 -10.96 -3.06
CA LYS A 58 12.13 -12.38 -2.67
C LYS A 58 13.54 -12.95 -2.59
N ASP A 59 14.41 -12.60 -3.53
CA ASP A 59 15.75 -13.17 -3.66
C ASP A 59 16.83 -12.30 -3.00
N LYS A 60 16.42 -11.25 -2.26
CA LYS A 60 17.33 -10.39 -1.50
C LYS A 60 17.20 -10.71 -0.03
N THR A 61 18.29 -11.08 0.61
CA THR A 61 18.32 -11.30 2.05
C THR A 61 18.19 -9.98 2.82
N GLN A 62 17.54 -10.07 3.98
CA GLN A 62 17.56 -9.02 4.98
C GLN A 62 18.70 -9.35 5.95
N VAL A 63 19.73 -8.49 5.98
CA VAL A 63 20.87 -8.53 6.93
C VAL A 63 21.90 -9.66 6.71
N PHE A 64 21.51 -10.90 6.42
CA PHE A 64 22.47 -12.02 6.29
C PHE A 64 22.96 -12.25 4.86
N LEU A 65 24.28 -12.30 4.65
CA LEU A 65 24.91 -12.51 3.33
C LEU A 65 24.99 -13.99 2.92
N THR A 66 25.01 -14.90 3.90
CA THR A 66 25.21 -16.35 3.70
C THR A 66 24.42 -17.13 4.75
N PRO A 67 23.17 -17.50 4.49
CA PRO A 67 22.37 -18.24 5.45
C PRO A 67 22.63 -19.74 5.34
N GLU A 68 23.21 -20.36 6.38
CA GLU A 68 23.16 -21.82 6.56
C GLU A 68 21.84 -22.15 7.27
N GLY A 69 20.80 -22.48 6.52
CA GLY A 69 19.46 -22.81 7.03
C GLY A 69 18.32 -22.12 6.27
N ASP A 70 17.10 -22.47 6.63
CA ASP A 70 15.86 -22.30 5.86
C ASP A 70 14.87 -21.27 6.46
N HIS A 71 15.24 -20.62 7.57
CA HIS A 71 14.37 -19.69 8.32
C HIS A 71 14.76 -18.20 8.19
N TYR A 72 15.59 -17.85 7.22
CA TYR A 72 16.09 -16.47 7.09
C TYR A 72 15.09 -15.54 6.41
N ARG A 73 15.02 -14.30 6.92
CA ARG A 73 14.17 -13.26 6.35
C ARG A 73 14.75 -12.75 5.05
N THR A 74 13.91 -12.71 4.03
CA THR A 74 14.16 -11.95 2.80
C THR A 74 13.63 -10.53 2.99
N ARG A 75 14.09 -9.58 2.16
CA ARG A 75 13.52 -8.24 2.12
C ARG A 75 12.03 -8.27 1.86
N LEU A 76 11.55 -9.24 1.05
CA LEU A 76 10.11 -9.41 0.82
C LEU A 76 9.37 -9.77 2.10
N THR A 77 9.83 -10.78 2.85
CA THR A 77 9.17 -11.17 4.11
C THR A 77 9.17 -10.02 5.12
N HIS A 78 10.27 -9.28 5.21
CA HIS A 78 10.35 -8.12 6.09
C HIS A 78 9.39 -7.00 5.65
N THR A 79 9.31 -6.71 4.35
CA THR A 79 8.37 -5.70 3.82
C THR A 79 6.91 -6.07 4.12
N LEU A 80 6.55 -7.36 4.05
CA LEU A 80 5.20 -7.82 4.40
C LEU A 80 4.90 -7.61 5.89
N GLU A 81 5.84 -7.91 6.77
CA GLU A 81 5.71 -7.68 8.22
C GLU A 81 5.57 -6.19 8.56
N VAL A 82 6.41 -5.36 7.95
CA VAL A 82 6.34 -3.90 8.12
C VAL A 82 4.98 -3.38 7.64
N SER A 83 4.52 -3.80 6.46
CA SER A 83 3.21 -3.39 5.92
C SER A 83 2.06 -3.82 6.84
N GLN A 84 2.10 -5.04 7.39
CA GLN A 84 1.07 -5.53 8.30
C GLN A 84 1.03 -4.74 9.62
N ASN A 85 2.19 -4.47 10.22
CA ASN A 85 2.28 -3.67 11.45
C ASN A 85 1.82 -2.23 11.20
N ALA A 86 2.28 -1.61 10.10
CA ALA A 86 1.92 -0.24 9.74
C ALA A 86 0.41 -0.11 9.49
N ARG A 87 -0.20 -1.07 8.77
CA ARG A 87 -1.66 -1.11 8.55
C ARG A 87 -2.45 -1.29 9.84
N THR A 88 -1.95 -2.08 10.78
CA THR A 88 -2.59 -2.26 12.09
C THR A 88 -2.63 -0.94 12.86
N ILE A 89 -1.52 -0.21 12.87
CA ILE A 89 -1.43 1.13 13.48
C ILE A 89 -2.35 2.11 12.75
N ALA A 90 -2.31 2.13 11.42
CA ALA A 90 -3.15 3.00 10.59
C ALA A 90 -4.64 2.76 10.85
N LYS A 91 -5.07 1.50 10.91
CA LYS A 91 -6.45 1.12 11.21
C LYS A 91 -6.89 1.58 12.60
N ALA A 92 -6.06 1.38 13.62
CA ALA A 92 -6.35 1.83 14.98
C ALA A 92 -6.54 3.35 15.07
N LEU A 93 -5.80 4.10 14.25
CA LEU A 93 -5.86 5.57 14.16
C LEU A 93 -6.84 6.08 13.10
N ARG A 94 -7.58 5.20 12.41
CA ARG A 94 -8.46 5.53 11.28
C ARG A 94 -7.76 6.34 10.19
N LEU A 95 -6.52 5.98 9.87
CA LEU A 95 -5.76 6.52 8.74
C LEU A 95 -6.06 5.70 7.47
N ASN A 96 -5.65 6.22 6.31
CA ASN A 96 -5.87 5.55 5.03
C ASN A 96 -4.93 4.33 4.89
N GLU A 97 -5.46 3.13 5.08
CA GLU A 97 -4.71 1.86 5.00
C GLU A 97 -4.17 1.55 3.59
N GLU A 98 -4.73 2.14 2.53
CA GLU A 98 -4.24 1.93 1.16
C GLU A 98 -3.02 2.79 0.84
N LEU A 99 -2.83 3.89 1.56
CA LEU A 99 -1.66 4.76 1.46
C LEU A 99 -0.47 4.29 2.32
N VAL A 100 -0.75 3.59 3.43
CA VAL A 100 0.24 3.07 4.38
C VAL A 100 0.78 1.71 3.94
#